data_AF-A0AAF0VZN6-F1
#
_entry.id   AF-A0AAF0VZN6-F1
#
_cell.length_a   1.000
_cell.length_b   1.000
_cell.length_c   1.000
_cell.angle_alpha   90.00
_cell.angle_beta   90.00
_cell.angle_gamma   90.00
#
_symmetry.space_group_name_H-M   'P 1'
#
loop_
_entity.id
_entity.type
_entity.pdbx_description
1 polymer ?
#
loop_
_entity_poly.entity_id
_entity_poly.type
_entity_poly.pdbx_seq_one_letter_code
_entity_poly.pdbx_strand_id
1 'polypeptide(L)'
;MRSTTRRLALFGVLATSVWSTVAPVAHADRPQPPPLYGYYDVSVDFSKQTFNGMPTPMESKTFPVLFTTQCDVNGCVARMDNRDDQKRNPGAPLEFEYRWNNGRWETSGEQPYLCQRTDPDSGVPSRRSDYWIPNPDGSFHGERTLVVDGAGCPGEGPGTHWVPISLTPTEPPSG
;
A
#
# COMPACT_ATOMS: atom_id res chain seq x y z
N MET A 1 83.19 -7.92 -47.35
CA MET A 1 81.80 -8.27 -46.99
C MET A 1 81.62 -8.09 -45.49
N ARG A 2 80.43 -7.60 -45.10
CA ARG A 2 79.96 -7.07 -43.80
C ARG A 2 80.14 -8.08 -42.65
N SER A 3 80.22 -7.75 -41.36
CA SER A 3 79.30 -6.88 -40.60
C SER A 3 79.82 -6.60 -39.18
N THR A 4 79.61 -5.36 -38.71
CA THR A 4 79.90 -4.86 -37.36
C THR A 4 78.80 -5.31 -36.37
N THR A 5 79.13 -5.76 -35.16
CA THR A 5 78.14 -6.06 -34.11
C THR A 5 78.40 -5.20 -32.88
N ARG A 6 77.58 -4.13 -32.71
CA ARG A 6 77.40 -3.43 -31.44
C ARG A 6 76.31 -4.15 -30.64
N ARG A 7 76.57 -4.54 -29.40
CA ARG A 7 75.53 -4.98 -28.45
C ARG A 7 75.11 -3.76 -27.61
N LEU A 8 73.86 -3.33 -27.77
CA LEU A 8 73.20 -2.39 -26.86
C LEU A 8 72.85 -3.10 -25.55
N ALA A 9 73.10 -2.43 -24.43
CA ALA A 9 72.63 -2.84 -23.11
C ALA A 9 71.12 -2.61 -22.98
N LEU A 10 70.39 -3.60 -22.44
CA LEU A 10 68.99 -3.48 -22.06
C LEU A 10 68.87 -2.68 -20.76
N PHE A 11 68.07 -1.61 -20.78
CA PHE A 11 67.49 -1.01 -19.58
C PHE A 11 66.12 -1.67 -19.33
N GLY A 12 65.98 -2.39 -18.23
CA GLY A 12 64.71 -2.96 -17.79
C GLY A 12 63.83 -1.90 -17.13
N VAL A 13 62.60 -1.74 -17.62
CA VAL A 13 61.57 -0.92 -16.98
C VAL A 13 60.71 -1.84 -16.11
N LEU A 14 60.75 -1.64 -14.79
CA LEU A 14 59.83 -2.26 -13.83
C LEU A 14 58.50 -1.49 -13.85
N ALA A 15 57.44 -2.09 -14.40
CA ALA A 15 56.09 -1.55 -14.32
C ALA A 15 55.43 -2.03 -13.01
N THR A 16 55.18 -1.10 -12.09
CA THR A 16 54.40 -1.35 -10.88
C THR A 16 52.90 -1.27 -11.20
N SER A 17 52.21 -2.41 -11.21
CA SER A 17 50.76 -2.48 -11.33
C SER A 17 50.10 -2.13 -9.99
N VAL A 18 49.44 -0.97 -9.93
CA VAL A 18 48.56 -0.59 -8.82
C VAL A 18 47.23 -1.32 -9.01
N TRP A 19 46.93 -2.29 -8.14
CA TRP A 19 45.61 -2.90 -8.06
C TRP A 19 44.68 -1.97 -7.27
N SER A 20 43.83 -1.25 -7.99
CA SER A 20 42.71 -0.52 -7.41
C SER A 20 41.67 -1.52 -6.92
N THR A 21 41.61 -1.74 -5.61
CA THR A 21 40.49 -2.46 -4.97
C THR A 21 39.24 -1.60 -5.04
N VAL A 22 38.45 -1.75 -6.10
CA VAL A 22 37.08 -1.24 -6.13
C VAL A 22 36.29 -2.10 -5.16
N ALA A 23 36.04 -1.59 -3.95
CA ALA A 23 35.10 -2.21 -3.05
C ALA A 23 33.73 -2.23 -3.75
N PRO A 24 33.01 -3.37 -3.80
CA PRO A 24 31.66 -3.38 -4.31
C PRO A 24 30.81 -2.51 -3.39
N VAL A 25 30.32 -1.39 -3.92
CA VAL A 25 29.26 -0.62 -3.26
C VAL A 25 28.00 -1.44 -3.41
N ALA A 26 27.62 -2.18 -2.38
CA ALA A 26 26.33 -2.84 -2.33
C ALA A 26 25.25 -1.76 -2.14
N HIS A 27 24.79 -1.17 -3.23
CA HIS A 27 23.50 -0.49 -3.24
C HIS A 27 22.43 -1.57 -3.11
N ALA A 28 21.92 -1.76 -1.89
CA ALA A 28 20.65 -2.42 -1.73
C ALA A 28 19.56 -1.45 -2.26
N ASP A 29 19.40 -1.41 -3.59
CA ASP A 29 18.15 -0.99 -4.22
C ASP A 29 17.09 -2.04 -3.85
N ARG A 30 16.65 -2.06 -2.59
CA ARG A 30 15.24 -2.35 -2.34
C ARG A 30 14.57 -1.00 -2.46
N PRO A 31 13.79 -0.75 -3.52
CA PRO A 31 12.81 0.33 -3.47
C PRO A 31 11.92 -0.02 -2.28
N GLN A 32 12.18 0.58 -1.12
CA GLN A 32 11.24 0.52 -0.02
C GLN A 32 9.95 1.15 -0.56
N PRO A 33 8.78 0.55 -0.25
CA PRO A 33 7.53 1.12 -0.69
C PRO A 33 7.40 2.54 -0.17
N PRO A 34 6.75 3.45 -0.94
CA PRO A 34 6.38 4.75 -0.41
C PRO A 34 5.65 4.56 0.93
N PRO A 35 6.16 5.13 2.02
CA PRO A 35 5.66 4.84 3.36
C PRO A 35 4.22 5.36 3.49
N LEU A 36 3.35 4.51 4.01
CA LEU A 36 2.00 4.89 4.42
C LEU A 36 2.05 5.13 5.94
N TYR A 37 2.31 6.37 6.35
CA TYR A 37 2.65 6.71 7.72
C TYR A 37 2.16 8.12 8.09
N GLY A 38 1.62 8.27 9.29
CA GLY A 38 1.10 9.55 9.80
C GLY A 38 -0.42 9.63 9.75
N TYR A 39 -0.94 10.84 9.97
CA TYR A 39 -2.38 11.11 9.95
C TYR A 39 -2.86 11.37 8.52
N TYR A 40 -4.02 10.79 8.20
CA TYR A 40 -4.68 10.97 6.92
C TYR A 40 -6.18 11.13 7.13
N ASP A 41 -6.81 11.93 6.28
CA ASP A 41 -8.24 11.83 6.03
C ASP A 41 -8.51 10.73 5.01
N VAL A 42 -9.21 9.68 5.45
CA VAL A 42 -9.76 8.65 4.56
C VAL A 42 -11.06 9.17 3.98
N SER A 43 -11.12 9.34 2.67
CA SER A 43 -12.34 9.68 1.96
C SER A 43 -12.87 8.46 1.20
N VAL A 44 -14.14 8.16 1.43
CA VAL A 44 -14.88 7.09 0.74
C VAL A 44 -15.96 7.76 -0.11
N ASP A 45 -15.77 7.74 -1.43
CA ASP A 45 -16.63 8.45 -2.37
C ASP A 45 -17.84 7.60 -2.76
N PHE A 46 -18.75 7.44 -1.79
CA PHE A 46 -19.98 6.68 -1.97
C PHE A 46 -20.91 7.26 -3.04
N SER A 47 -20.72 8.51 -3.46
CA SER A 47 -21.44 9.07 -4.62
C SER A 47 -21.15 8.31 -5.93
N LYS A 48 -20.05 7.55 -5.98
CA LYS A 48 -19.64 6.70 -7.10
C LYS A 48 -19.77 5.20 -6.81
N GLN A 49 -20.44 4.82 -5.73
CA GLN A 49 -20.59 3.42 -5.38
C GLN A 49 -21.35 2.66 -6.47
N THR A 50 -20.97 1.40 -6.68
CA THR A 50 -21.74 0.46 -7.49
C THR A 50 -22.00 -0.85 -6.74
N PHE A 51 -23.06 -1.56 -7.13
CA PHE A 51 -23.31 -2.95 -6.79
C PHE A 51 -23.36 -3.76 -8.09
N ASN A 52 -22.47 -4.73 -8.26
CA ASN A 52 -22.30 -5.50 -9.50
C ASN A 52 -22.19 -4.59 -10.76
N GLY A 53 -21.51 -3.45 -10.63
CA GLY A 53 -21.34 -2.45 -11.69
C GLY A 53 -22.53 -1.52 -11.91
N MET A 54 -23.68 -1.77 -11.28
CA MET A 54 -24.83 -0.87 -11.31
C MET A 54 -24.66 0.25 -10.27
N PRO A 55 -24.80 1.54 -10.62
CA PRO A 55 -24.64 2.63 -9.67
C PRO A 55 -25.64 2.56 -8.50
N THR A 56 -25.12 2.67 -7.27
CA THR A 56 -25.89 2.72 -6.01
C THR A 56 -25.41 3.88 -5.12
N PRO A 57 -25.49 5.13 -5.62
CA PRO A 57 -24.86 6.27 -4.97
C PRO A 57 -25.50 6.60 -3.62
N MET A 58 -24.67 7.05 -2.68
CA MET A 58 -25.11 7.59 -1.38
C MET A 58 -24.14 8.67 -0.90
N GLU A 59 -24.40 9.22 0.29
CA GLU A 59 -23.57 10.28 0.88
C GLU A 59 -22.14 9.78 1.17
N SER A 60 -21.14 10.45 0.57
CA SER A 60 -19.71 10.19 0.81
C SER A 60 -19.32 10.52 2.25
N LYS A 61 -18.25 9.87 2.73
CA LYS A 61 -17.77 10.04 4.12
C LYS A 61 -16.27 10.29 4.14
N THR A 62 -15.84 11.18 5.03
CA THR A 62 -14.44 11.46 5.33
C THR A 62 -14.20 11.35 6.82
N PHE A 63 -13.09 10.74 7.22
CA PHE A 63 -12.73 10.55 8.63
C PHE A 63 -11.21 10.43 8.81
N PRO A 64 -10.67 10.95 9.92
CA PRO A 64 -9.24 10.88 10.20
C PRO A 64 -8.86 9.48 10.69
N VAL A 65 -7.67 9.03 10.30
CA VAL A 65 -7.03 7.80 10.81
C VAL A 65 -5.53 8.01 10.99
N LEU A 66 -4.91 7.16 11.81
CA LEU A 66 -3.47 7.07 11.95
C LEU A 66 -2.94 5.82 11.23
N PHE A 67 -1.94 6.01 10.37
CA PHE A 67 -1.16 4.92 9.80
C PHE A 67 0.23 4.82 10.45
N THR A 68 0.69 3.59 10.68
CA THR A 68 2.09 3.28 10.99
C THR A 68 2.63 2.31 9.96
N THR A 69 3.92 2.40 9.61
CA THR A 69 4.58 1.45 8.71
C THR A 69 5.82 0.88 9.40
N GLN A 70 5.98 -0.44 9.33
CA GLN A 70 7.17 -1.15 9.80
C GLN A 70 7.72 -2.02 8.68
N CYS A 71 9.02 -1.97 8.45
CA CYS A 71 9.71 -2.76 7.43
C CYS A 71 10.76 -3.64 8.08
N ASP A 72 10.78 -4.91 7.70
CA ASP A 72 11.81 -5.88 8.09
C ASP A 72 12.32 -6.66 6.88
N VAL A 73 13.04 -7.76 7.13
CA VAL A 73 13.59 -8.62 6.07
C VAL A 73 12.50 -9.27 5.20
N ASN A 74 11.29 -9.46 5.73
CA ASN A 74 10.13 -10.08 5.09
C ASN A 74 9.27 -9.08 4.31
N GLY A 75 9.57 -7.79 4.38
CA GLY A 75 8.86 -6.72 3.67
C GLY A 75 8.33 -5.65 4.60
N CYS A 76 7.43 -4.82 4.08
CA CYS A 76 6.81 -3.75 4.85
C CYS A 76 5.34 -4.02 5.10
N VAL A 77 4.90 -3.63 6.29
CA VAL A 77 3.52 -3.75 6.76
C VAL A 77 3.09 -2.38 7.27
N ALA A 78 1.99 -1.86 6.72
CA ALA A 78 1.31 -0.67 7.22
C ALA A 78 0.09 -1.06 8.06
N ARG A 79 -0.18 -0.35 9.14
CA ARG A 79 -1.31 -0.56 10.05
C ARG A 79 -2.14 0.71 10.16
N MET A 80 -3.44 0.61 9.94
CA MET A 80 -4.40 1.71 10.11
C MET A 80 -5.18 1.51 11.41
N ASP A 81 -5.15 2.47 12.32
CA ASP A 81 -6.04 2.48 13.49
C ASP A 81 -7.48 2.78 13.06
N ASN A 82 -8.43 1.93 13.45
CA ASN A 82 -9.84 2.02 13.10
C ASN A 82 -10.76 2.01 14.35
N ARG A 83 -10.22 2.26 15.54
CA ARG A 83 -11.01 2.26 16.80
C ARG A 83 -12.13 3.30 16.81
N ASP A 84 -11.87 4.49 16.26
CA ASP A 84 -12.87 5.56 16.23
C ASP A 84 -14.01 5.29 15.24
N ASP A 85 -13.79 4.42 14.24
CA ASP A 85 -14.83 4.04 13.28
C ASP A 85 -15.88 3.07 13.86
N GLN A 86 -15.64 2.47 15.03
CA GLN A 86 -16.54 1.46 15.58
C GLN A 86 -17.97 1.98 15.79
N LYS A 87 -18.15 3.28 16.02
CA LYS A 87 -19.49 3.91 16.11
C LYS A 87 -20.25 3.90 14.79
N ARG A 88 -19.56 4.05 13.65
CA ARG A 88 -20.15 4.09 12.31
C ARG A 88 -20.13 2.72 11.64
N ASN A 89 -19.21 1.85 12.01
CA ASN A 89 -19.03 0.54 11.42
C ASN A 89 -18.60 -0.51 12.47
N PRO A 90 -19.53 -0.93 13.35
CA PRO A 90 -19.23 -1.88 14.43
C PRO A 90 -18.82 -3.28 13.95
N GLY A 91 -18.97 -3.60 12.66
CA GLY A 91 -18.51 -4.85 12.07
C GLY A 91 -17.06 -4.82 11.58
N ALA A 92 -16.39 -3.66 11.58
CA ALA A 92 -14.99 -3.56 11.12
C ALA A 92 -13.99 -3.99 12.19
N PRO A 93 -12.82 -4.54 11.80
CA PRO A 93 -11.71 -4.75 12.72
C PRO A 93 -11.24 -3.41 13.32
N LEU A 94 -10.63 -3.49 14.50
CA LEU A 94 -10.05 -2.34 15.19
C LEU A 94 -8.79 -1.79 14.50
N GLU A 95 -8.17 -2.61 13.64
CA GLU A 95 -6.98 -2.26 12.87
C GLU A 95 -7.02 -2.96 11.51
N PHE A 96 -6.55 -2.29 10.47
CA PHE A 96 -6.32 -2.92 9.16
C PHE A 96 -4.83 -3.04 8.89
N GLU A 97 -4.39 -4.24 8.52
CA GLU A 97 -3.02 -4.50 8.08
C GLU A 97 -2.94 -4.47 6.55
N TYR A 98 -2.03 -3.66 6.01
CA TYR A 98 -1.75 -3.55 4.60
C TYR A 98 -0.34 -4.07 4.28
N ARG A 99 -0.22 -4.82 3.20
CA ARG A 99 1.05 -5.33 2.70
C ARG A 99 1.37 -4.71 1.36
N TRP A 100 2.65 -4.41 1.13
CA TRP A 100 3.08 -3.93 -0.16
C TRP A 100 3.05 -5.05 -1.20
N ASN A 101 2.33 -4.81 -2.29
CA ASN A 101 2.28 -5.69 -3.45
C ASN A 101 2.57 -4.88 -4.71
N ASN A 102 3.86 -4.87 -5.09
CA ASN A 102 4.41 -4.35 -6.34
C ASN A 102 3.68 -3.12 -6.94
N GLY A 103 3.67 -2.01 -6.20
CA GLY A 103 3.11 -0.72 -6.66
C GLY A 103 1.94 -0.21 -5.85
N ARG A 104 1.37 -1.03 -4.95
CA ARG A 104 0.29 -0.62 -4.05
C ARG A 104 0.34 -1.34 -2.71
N TRP A 105 -0.23 -0.70 -1.69
CA TRP A 105 -0.56 -1.32 -0.41
C TRP A 105 -1.90 -2.04 -0.53
N GLU A 106 -2.03 -3.27 -0.06
CA GLU A 106 -3.26 -4.06 -0.16
C GLU A 106 -3.66 -4.66 1.19
N THR A 107 -4.96 -4.73 1.46
CA THR A 107 -5.53 -5.48 2.59
C THR A 107 -6.73 -6.27 2.12
N SER A 108 -7.02 -7.39 2.79
CA SER A 108 -8.26 -8.12 2.61
C SER A 108 -8.58 -8.98 3.83
N GLY A 109 -9.86 -9.07 4.17
CA GLY A 109 -10.31 -9.87 5.31
C GLY A 109 -11.82 -9.91 5.44
N GLU A 110 -12.30 -10.81 6.29
CA GLU A 110 -13.70 -10.92 6.64
C GLU A 110 -14.15 -9.66 7.38
N GLN A 111 -15.24 -9.08 6.91
CA GLN A 111 -15.89 -7.94 7.55
C GLN A 111 -17.39 -8.02 7.21
N PRO A 112 -18.30 -8.19 8.18
CA PRO A 112 -19.72 -8.20 7.88
C PRO A 112 -20.16 -6.93 7.13
N TYR A 113 -20.94 -7.11 6.07
CA TYR A 113 -21.59 -5.99 5.39
C TYR A 113 -22.91 -5.71 6.10
N LEU A 114 -23.06 -4.49 6.63
CA LEU A 114 -24.27 -4.11 7.36
C LEU A 114 -25.35 -3.67 6.37
N CYS A 115 -26.40 -4.47 6.20
CA CYS A 115 -27.53 -4.15 5.33
C CYS A 115 -28.29 -2.90 5.79
N GLN A 116 -28.27 -2.63 7.10
CA GLN A 116 -28.72 -1.38 7.68
C GLN A 116 -27.52 -0.70 8.33
N ARG A 117 -27.22 0.52 7.89
CA ARG A 117 -26.00 1.22 8.33
C ARG A 117 -25.99 1.36 9.85
N THR A 118 -24.84 1.11 10.48
CA THR A 118 -24.60 1.16 11.94
C THR A 118 -25.33 0.11 12.78
N ASP A 119 -26.26 -0.67 12.22
CA ASP A 119 -26.92 -1.77 12.92
C ASP A 119 -26.09 -3.06 12.81
N PRO A 120 -25.42 -3.52 13.88
CA PRO A 120 -24.59 -4.72 13.85
C PRO A 120 -25.40 -6.00 13.60
N ASP A 121 -26.69 -6.02 13.94
CA ASP A 121 -27.55 -7.20 13.79
C ASP A 121 -28.00 -7.39 12.32
N SER A 122 -27.76 -6.39 11.47
CA SER A 122 -28.04 -6.43 10.03
C SER A 122 -26.88 -6.99 9.18
N GLY A 123 -25.81 -7.46 9.82
CA GLY A 123 -24.61 -7.94 9.16
C GLY A 123 -24.81 -9.22 8.35
N VAL A 124 -24.35 -9.22 7.11
CA VAL A 124 -24.24 -10.44 6.28
C VAL A 124 -22.77 -10.80 6.04
N PRO A 125 -22.43 -12.10 5.87
CA PRO A 125 -21.07 -12.52 5.58
C PRO A 125 -20.52 -11.81 4.35
N SER A 126 -19.33 -11.23 4.48
CA SER A 126 -18.68 -10.53 3.38
C SER A 126 -17.17 -10.44 3.58
N ARG A 127 -16.46 -10.36 2.46
CA ARG A 127 -15.02 -10.11 2.44
C ARG A 127 -14.75 -8.71 1.90
N ARG A 128 -14.08 -7.88 2.69
CA ARG A 128 -13.61 -6.57 2.25
C ARG A 128 -12.21 -6.65 1.70
N SER A 129 -11.92 -5.88 0.66
CA SER A 129 -10.55 -5.64 0.19
C SER A 129 -10.36 -4.18 -0.17
N ASP A 130 -9.23 -3.60 0.22
CA ASP A 130 -8.82 -2.25 -0.15
C ASP A 130 -7.42 -2.28 -0.73
N TYR A 131 -7.11 -1.31 -1.61
CA TYR A 131 -5.73 -1.01 -1.97
C TYR A 131 -5.45 0.48 -2.04
N TRP A 132 -4.18 0.86 -1.89
CA TRP A 132 -3.69 2.23 -1.97
C TRP A 132 -2.48 2.35 -2.89
N ILE A 133 -2.59 3.21 -3.89
CA ILE A 133 -1.52 3.58 -4.82
C ILE A 133 -1.02 4.97 -4.40
N PRO A 134 0.29 5.15 -4.15
CA PRO A 134 0.86 6.44 -3.77
C PRO A 134 0.82 7.42 -4.93
N ASN A 135 0.51 8.68 -4.63
CA ASN A 135 0.67 9.82 -5.52
C ASN A 135 1.97 10.60 -5.20
N PRO A 136 2.50 11.40 -6.15
CA PRO A 136 3.71 12.20 -5.92
C PRO A 136 3.59 13.28 -4.83
N ASP A 137 2.37 13.69 -4.49
CA ASP A 137 2.07 14.73 -3.48
C ASP A 137 1.93 14.17 -2.05
N GLY A 138 2.18 12.86 -1.86
CA GLY A 138 2.04 12.17 -0.58
C GLY A 138 0.62 11.69 -0.26
N SER A 139 -0.37 12.02 -1.10
CA SER A 139 -1.70 11.42 -1.04
C SER A 139 -1.69 9.99 -1.61
N PHE A 140 -2.78 9.26 -1.39
CA PHE A 140 -2.99 7.95 -2.01
C PHE A 140 -4.37 7.90 -2.65
N HIS A 141 -4.49 7.15 -3.75
CA HIS A 141 -5.78 6.79 -4.34
C HIS A 141 -5.95 5.28 -4.33
N GLY A 142 -7.18 4.82 -4.37
CA GLY A 142 -7.47 3.41 -4.19
C GLY A 142 -8.90 3.02 -4.51
N GLU A 143 -9.18 1.75 -4.29
CA GLU A 143 -10.52 1.20 -4.38
C GLU A 143 -10.80 0.31 -3.18
N ARG A 144 -12.07 0.26 -2.79
CA ARG A 144 -12.61 -0.66 -1.81
C ARG A 144 -13.65 -1.54 -2.47
N THR A 145 -13.56 -2.83 -2.19
CA THR A 145 -14.56 -3.83 -2.55
C THR A 145 -15.09 -4.51 -1.30
N LEU A 146 -16.38 -4.84 -1.31
CA LEU A 146 -17.06 -5.69 -0.32
C LEU A 146 -17.81 -6.75 -1.11
N VAL A 147 -17.32 -7.99 -1.04
CA VAL A 147 -17.93 -9.14 -1.70
C VAL A 147 -18.84 -9.81 -0.69
N VAL A 148 -20.15 -9.72 -0.92
CA VAL A 148 -21.21 -10.30 -0.11
C VAL A 148 -21.53 -11.70 -0.62
N ASP A 149 -21.49 -12.68 0.27
CA ASP A 149 -21.77 -14.08 -0.03
C ASP A 149 -23.16 -14.52 0.47
N GLY A 150 -23.54 -15.77 0.16
CA GLY A 150 -24.75 -16.39 0.68
C GLY A 150 -26.03 -15.70 0.20
N ALA A 151 -26.95 -15.42 1.13
CA ALA A 151 -28.22 -14.77 0.82
C ALA A 151 -28.09 -13.25 0.58
N GLY A 152 -27.00 -12.64 1.04
CA GLY A 152 -26.78 -11.20 1.02
C GLY A 152 -27.90 -10.38 1.68
N CYS A 153 -27.95 -9.09 1.34
CA CYS A 153 -28.95 -8.19 1.91
C CYS A 153 -30.33 -8.41 1.29
N PRO A 154 -31.43 -8.19 2.05
CA PRO A 154 -32.77 -8.25 1.51
C PRO A 154 -32.94 -7.36 0.27
N GLY A 155 -33.30 -7.97 -0.86
CA GLY A 155 -33.49 -7.27 -2.14
C GLY A 155 -32.23 -7.12 -3.00
N GLU A 156 -31.03 -7.39 -2.47
CA GLU A 156 -29.77 -7.34 -3.25
C GLU A 156 -29.27 -8.74 -3.62
N GLY A 157 -29.29 -9.69 -2.68
CA GLY A 157 -28.63 -10.98 -2.85
C GLY A 157 -27.10 -10.90 -2.69
N PRO A 158 -26.36 -11.95 -3.07
CA PRO A 158 -24.90 -11.91 -3.11
C PRO A 158 -24.39 -11.01 -4.24
N GLY A 159 -23.22 -10.42 -4.08
CA GLY A 159 -22.64 -9.52 -5.08
C GLY A 159 -21.47 -8.71 -4.57
N THR A 160 -20.98 -7.80 -5.40
CA THR A 160 -19.83 -6.95 -5.06
C THR A 160 -20.24 -5.49 -5.01
N HIS A 161 -20.08 -4.88 -3.83
CA HIS A 161 -20.03 -3.44 -3.68
C HIS A 161 -18.63 -2.95 -4.04
N TRP A 162 -18.55 -1.89 -4.84
CA TRP A 162 -17.29 -1.24 -5.21
C TRP A 162 -17.40 0.27 -4.98
N VAL A 163 -16.34 0.88 -4.46
CA VAL A 163 -16.28 2.32 -4.21
C VAL A 163 -14.84 2.85 -4.33
N PRO A 164 -14.62 4.02 -4.95
CA PRO A 164 -13.32 4.65 -4.95
C PRO A 164 -13.02 5.28 -3.59
N ILE A 165 -11.75 5.22 -3.19
CA ILE A 165 -11.27 5.72 -1.90
C ILE A 165 -9.99 6.54 -2.10
N SER A 166 -9.72 7.50 -1.21
CA SER A 166 -8.47 8.27 -1.20
C SER A 166 -7.99 8.59 0.20
N LEU A 167 -6.70 8.84 0.33
CA LEU A 167 -6.05 9.32 1.55
C LEU A 167 -5.42 10.68 1.27
N THR A 168 -5.76 11.67 2.07
CA THR A 168 -5.12 12.99 2.04
C THR A 168 -4.35 13.20 3.34
N PRO A 169 -3.05 13.55 3.30
CA PRO A 169 -2.28 13.83 4.52
C PRO A 169 -2.94 14.93 5.36
N THR A 170 -2.97 14.75 6.68
CA THR A 170 -3.50 15.74 7.62
C THR A 170 -2.60 15.91 8.85
N GLU A 171 -2.82 16.99 9.58
CA GLU A 171 -2.21 17.15 10.90
C GLU A 171 -2.88 16.22 11.92
N PRO A 172 -2.18 15.83 13.01
CA PRO A 172 -2.80 15.14 14.13
C PRO A 172 -4.04 15.90 14.64
N PRO A 173 -5.13 15.22 15.02
CA PRO A 173 -6.27 15.87 15.65
C PRO A 173 -5.81 16.62 16.90
N SER A 174 -6.25 17.87 17.05
CA SER A 174 -6.13 18.62 18.29
C SER A 174 -6.92 17.88 19.38
N GLY A 175 -6.23 17.36 20.39
CA GLY A 175 -6.83 16.62 21.50
C GLY A 175 -7.72 17.45 22.43
#